data_AF-A0A9P0MTU4-F1
#
_entry.id   AF-A0A9P0MTU4-F1
#
_cell.length_a   1.000
_cell.length_b   1.000
_cell.length_c   1.000
_cell.angle_alpha   90.00
_cell.angle_beta   90.00
_cell.angle_gamma   90.00
#
_symmetry.space_group_name_H-M   'P 1'
#
loop_
_entity.id
_entity.type
_entity.pdbx_description
1 polymer ?
#
loop_
_entity_poly.entity_id
_entity_poly.type
_entity_poly.pdbx_seq_one_letter_code
_entity_poly.pdbx_strand_id
1 'polypeptide(L)'
;MQIRQFRFHIIQARELTIIFGIPGSRSFSNSAKDLPEPLKHLKITENEYPLNRFFKAIAPRKNRVPEIFKYNPFTISQQQLNDMKVNSKRNYEIFQQRYVEERHKILGSDLAAAHFIVYRGGKIKFRGHEKWIEMKKGEQVCTDLVNTYVPNLYLECIDLSNTKIRYEGLVNLCNLMKLKWLSLRNCELVDDWFLDKISGEFAETLEYLDISDCLNVTENGLNGFYRFHNLKKLVVHNIVHNISFEFRCFLLEDTIPGLTIEGVKYLDVK
;
A
#
# COMPACT_ATOMS: atom_id res chain seq x y z
N MET A 1 -3.32 -44.87 -10.29
CA MET A 1 -3.55 -43.47 -9.83
C MET A 1 -2.51 -42.59 -10.50
N GLN A 2 -2.85 -41.97 -11.63
CA GLN A 2 -1.94 -41.11 -12.40
C GLN A 2 -2.30 -39.64 -12.23
N ILE A 3 -1.29 -38.88 -11.83
CA ILE A 3 -1.29 -37.43 -11.66
C ILE A 3 -1.35 -36.78 -13.04
N ARG A 4 -2.38 -35.99 -13.33
CA ARG A 4 -2.48 -35.18 -14.56
C ARG A 4 -2.04 -33.75 -14.28
N GLN A 5 -0.86 -33.40 -14.78
CA GLN A 5 -0.45 -32.02 -15.02
C GLN A 5 -1.35 -31.40 -16.10
N PHE A 6 -1.91 -30.22 -15.85
CA PHE A 6 -2.65 -29.48 -16.88
C PHE A 6 -1.88 -28.22 -17.31
N ARG A 7 -1.56 -28.22 -18.61
CA ARG A 7 -0.98 -27.13 -19.40
C ARG A 7 -2.10 -26.19 -19.84
N PHE A 8 -1.94 -24.88 -19.65
CA PHE A 8 -2.90 -23.87 -20.11
C PHE A 8 -2.84 -23.71 -21.64
N HIS A 9 -4.00 -23.71 -22.30
CA HIS A 9 -4.22 -23.18 -23.64
C HIS A 9 -5.29 -22.08 -23.54
N ILE A 10 -4.95 -20.91 -24.04
CA ILE A 10 -5.79 -19.71 -24.11
C ILE A 10 -6.75 -19.87 -25.29
N ILE A 11 -8.06 -19.70 -25.07
CA ILE A 11 -9.06 -19.59 -26.13
C ILE A 11 -9.59 -18.15 -26.14
N GLN A 12 -9.49 -17.51 -27.31
CA GLN A 12 -10.01 -16.17 -27.63
C GLN A 12 -11.54 -16.17 -27.71
N ALA A 13 -12.18 -15.13 -27.14
CA ALA A 13 -13.60 -14.84 -27.34
C ALA A 13 -13.79 -13.85 -28.50
N ARG A 14 -14.73 -14.17 -29.40
CA ARG A 14 -15.22 -13.34 -30.50
C ARG A 14 -16.55 -12.66 -30.13
N GLU A 15 -16.78 -11.55 -30.82
CA GLU A 15 -17.80 -10.50 -30.75
C GLU A 15 -19.27 -10.95 -30.71
N LEU A 16 -20.14 -10.06 -30.18
CA LEU A 16 -21.45 -9.70 -30.75
C LEU A 16 -21.92 -8.34 -30.19
N THR A 17 -22.24 -7.43 -31.10
CA THR A 17 -22.72 -6.04 -30.88
C THR A 17 -24.24 -5.98 -31.13
N ILE A 18 -24.89 -4.90 -30.64
CA ILE A 18 -26.08 -4.16 -31.16
C ILE A 18 -27.29 -4.10 -30.19
N ILE A 19 -28.07 -3.02 -29.93
CA ILE A 19 -28.13 -1.54 -30.10
C ILE A 19 -29.36 -1.07 -29.22
N PHE A 20 -29.35 0.16 -28.63
CA PHE A 20 -30.42 1.22 -28.64
C PHE A 20 -30.43 2.16 -27.39
N GLY A 21 -30.12 3.46 -27.59
CA GLY A 21 -31.12 4.56 -27.50
C GLY A 21 -31.38 5.41 -26.23
N ILE A 22 -30.63 6.52 -26.06
CA ILE A 22 -30.99 7.92 -25.62
C ILE A 22 -31.46 8.23 -24.15
N PRO A 23 -31.50 9.51 -23.65
CA PRO A 23 -30.47 10.06 -22.74
C PRO A 23 -31.01 10.69 -21.42
N GLY A 24 -30.10 11.01 -20.48
CA GLY A 24 -30.27 12.16 -19.56
C GLY A 24 -30.33 11.86 -18.06
N SER A 25 -29.19 12.02 -17.37
CA SER A 25 -29.06 12.79 -16.12
C SER A 25 -27.63 12.69 -15.59
N ARG A 26 -27.03 13.85 -15.30
CA ARG A 26 -25.66 13.99 -14.77
C ARG A 26 -25.63 13.54 -13.31
N SER A 27 -24.83 12.52 -13.02
CA SER A 27 -24.20 12.31 -11.72
C SER A 27 -22.72 12.01 -11.96
N PHE A 28 -21.84 12.89 -11.48
CA PHE A 28 -20.40 12.65 -11.55
C PHE A 28 -20.06 11.59 -10.50
N SER A 29 -19.90 10.35 -10.97
CA SER A 29 -19.27 9.27 -10.20
C SER A 29 -17.82 9.14 -10.67
N ASN A 30 -16.88 9.30 -9.74
CA ASN A 30 -15.48 8.97 -9.94
C ASN A 30 -15.34 7.44 -10.03
N SER A 31 -15.42 6.91 -11.24
CA SER A 31 -15.12 5.51 -11.55
C SER A 31 -13.79 5.43 -12.28
N ALA A 32 -12.94 4.50 -11.88
CA ALA A 32 -11.59 4.26 -12.39
C ALA A 32 -11.56 3.70 -13.85
N LYS A 33 -12.31 4.32 -14.76
CA LYS A 33 -12.37 3.98 -16.19
C LYS A 33 -11.76 5.06 -17.11
N ASP A 34 -11.25 6.16 -16.56
CA ASP A 34 -10.66 7.26 -17.35
C ASP A 34 -9.11 7.27 -17.37
N LEU A 35 -8.45 6.12 -17.18
CA LEU A 35 -7.05 6.01 -17.61
C LEU A 35 -7.01 5.64 -19.10
N PRO A 36 -6.38 6.45 -19.98
CA PRO A 36 -6.26 6.09 -21.38
C PRO A 36 -5.46 4.78 -21.52
N GLU A 37 -6.00 3.80 -22.24
CA GLU A 37 -5.24 2.62 -22.64
C GLU A 37 -3.99 3.06 -23.42
N PRO A 38 -2.82 2.43 -23.19
CA PRO A 38 -1.63 2.77 -23.94
C PRO A 38 -1.85 2.49 -25.43
N LEU A 39 -1.59 3.50 -26.25
CA LEU A 39 -1.76 3.49 -27.70
C LEU A 39 -1.10 2.24 -28.33
N LYS A 40 -1.94 1.26 -28.69
CA LYS A 40 -1.58 0.18 -29.60
C LYS A 40 -1.52 0.81 -30.99
N HIS A 41 -0.31 1.13 -31.45
CA HIS A 41 0.14 1.25 -32.84
C HIS A 41 1.20 2.35 -32.98
N LEU A 42 2.44 2.00 -32.66
CA LEU A 42 3.63 2.59 -33.27
C LEU A 42 4.54 1.43 -33.66
N LYS A 43 4.32 0.88 -34.86
CA LYS A 43 5.36 0.07 -35.52
C LYS A 43 6.49 1.02 -35.86
N ILE A 44 7.52 1.05 -35.01
CA ILE A 44 8.78 1.73 -35.29
C ILE A 44 9.36 1.02 -36.52
N THR A 45 9.36 1.68 -37.66
CA THR A 45 10.10 1.23 -38.84
C THR A 45 11.59 1.32 -38.51
N GLU A 46 12.31 0.22 -38.72
CA GLU A 46 13.75 0.11 -38.49
C GLU A 46 14.52 0.96 -39.50
N ASN A 47 14.68 2.26 -39.22
CA ASN A 47 15.79 3.04 -39.73
C ASN A 47 16.74 3.30 -38.55
N GLU A 48 17.85 2.55 -38.54
CA GLU A 48 18.87 2.60 -37.50
C GLU A 48 19.58 3.97 -37.48
N TYR A 49 19.31 4.77 -36.45
CA TYR A 49 20.19 5.87 -36.07
C TYR A 49 21.49 5.31 -35.47
N PRO A 50 22.69 5.79 -35.88
CA PRO A 50 23.97 5.21 -35.46
C PRO A 50 24.22 5.26 -33.95
N LEU A 51 23.59 6.21 -33.23
CA LEU A 51 23.67 6.31 -31.77
C LEU A 51 22.91 5.20 -31.03
N ASN A 52 21.93 4.54 -31.66
CA ASN A 52 21.15 3.48 -31.01
C ASN A 52 21.98 2.21 -30.71
N ARG A 53 23.12 2.03 -31.38
CA ARG A 53 24.00 0.86 -31.17
C ARG A 53 24.75 0.94 -29.83
N PHE A 54 25.16 2.15 -29.43
CA PHE A 54 25.83 2.39 -28.15
C PHE A 54 24.85 2.25 -26.96
N PHE A 55 23.62 2.74 -27.09
CA PHE A 55 22.62 2.61 -26.03
C PHE A 55 22.01 1.21 -25.93
N LYS A 56 22.02 0.39 -26.99
CA LYS A 56 21.65 -1.04 -26.93
C LYS A 56 22.58 -1.87 -26.02
N ALA A 57 23.87 -1.51 -25.93
CA ALA A 57 24.83 -2.21 -25.08
C ALA A 57 24.60 -1.96 -23.58
N ILE A 58 23.89 -0.88 -23.23
CA ILE A 58 23.56 -0.47 -21.86
C ILE A 58 22.08 -0.74 -21.55
N ALA A 59 21.30 -1.22 -22.53
CA ALA A 59 19.88 -1.49 -22.35
C ALA A 59 19.66 -2.68 -21.37
N PRO A 60 18.88 -2.49 -20.28
CA PRO A 60 18.62 -3.57 -19.33
C PRO A 60 17.75 -4.66 -19.97
N ARG A 61 18.14 -5.94 -19.78
CA ARG A 61 17.51 -7.12 -20.39
C ARG A 61 16.05 -7.45 -19.96
N LYS A 62 15.33 -6.56 -19.26
CA LYS A 62 13.89 -6.75 -18.94
C LYS A 62 13.14 -5.40 -18.90
N ASN A 63 12.29 -5.14 -19.90
CA ASN A 63 11.18 -4.17 -19.96
C ASN A 63 11.22 -2.95 -19.02
N ARG A 64 12.35 -2.25 -18.94
CA ARG A 64 12.47 -1.02 -18.16
C ARG A 64 13.41 -0.08 -18.88
N VAL A 65 12.87 0.63 -19.88
CA VAL A 65 13.48 1.88 -20.30
C VAL A 65 13.12 2.91 -19.23
N PRO A 66 14.10 3.46 -18.48
CA PRO A 66 13.83 4.68 -17.74
C PRO A 66 13.36 5.71 -18.79
N GLU A 67 12.50 6.66 -18.40
CA GLU A 67 11.99 7.69 -19.32
C GLU A 67 13.08 8.75 -19.65
N ILE A 68 14.28 8.29 -19.97
CA ILE A 68 15.45 9.11 -20.32
C ILE A 68 15.13 9.98 -21.54
N PHE A 69 14.24 9.51 -22.42
CA PHE A 69 13.75 10.26 -23.58
C PHE A 69 13.06 11.58 -23.22
N LYS A 70 12.58 11.75 -21.98
CA LYS A 70 12.01 13.03 -21.50
C LYS A 70 13.09 14.09 -21.23
N TYR A 71 14.35 13.69 -21.14
CA TYR A 71 15.47 14.57 -20.81
C TYR A 71 16.38 14.75 -22.03
N ASN A 72 16.82 15.98 -22.26
CA ASN A 72 17.77 16.27 -23.32
C ASN A 72 19.16 15.70 -22.91
N PRO A 73 19.72 14.72 -23.65
CA PRO A 73 20.95 14.02 -23.26
C PRO A 73 22.17 14.94 -23.13
N PHE A 74 22.14 16.13 -23.73
CA PHE A 74 23.23 17.10 -23.68
C PHE A 74 23.15 18.07 -22.48
N THR A 75 22.05 18.07 -21.71
CA THR A 75 21.85 19.00 -20.58
C THR A 75 21.57 18.29 -19.25
N ILE A 76 21.77 16.97 -19.17
CA ILE A 76 21.51 16.20 -17.94
C ILE A 76 22.56 16.52 -16.87
N SER A 77 22.11 17.01 -15.72
CA SER A 77 22.97 17.26 -14.56
C SER A 77 23.11 16.02 -13.65
N GLN A 78 24.16 16.02 -12.81
CA GLN A 78 24.36 14.94 -11.82
C GLN A 78 23.22 14.85 -10.81
N GLN A 79 22.63 15.99 -10.43
CA GLN A 79 21.45 16.04 -9.55
C GLN A 79 20.26 15.37 -10.20
N GLN A 80 19.97 15.69 -11.47
CA GLN A 80 18.88 15.05 -12.22
C GLN A 80 19.07 13.53 -12.34
N LEU A 81 20.30 13.04 -12.54
CA LEU A 81 20.55 11.59 -12.55
C LEU A 81 20.27 10.95 -11.19
N ASN A 82 20.59 11.62 -10.09
CA ASN A 82 20.29 11.13 -8.76
C ASN A 82 18.78 11.10 -8.52
N ASP A 83 18.07 12.16 -8.89
CA ASP A 83 16.60 12.25 -8.78
C ASP A 83 15.93 11.16 -9.63
N MET A 84 16.42 10.92 -10.85
CA MET A 84 15.94 9.84 -11.71
C MET A 84 16.13 8.46 -11.07
N LYS A 85 17.27 8.21 -10.40
CA LYS A 85 17.52 6.95 -9.68
C LYS A 85 16.56 6.80 -8.50
N VAL A 86 16.39 7.85 -7.70
CA VAL A 86 15.45 7.87 -6.56
C VAL A 86 14.03 7.64 -7.02
N ASN A 87 13.58 8.34 -8.06
CA ASN A 87 12.24 8.20 -8.62
C ASN A 87 12.02 6.81 -9.22
N SER A 88 13.02 6.24 -9.90
CA SER A 88 12.95 4.87 -10.44
C SER A 88 12.81 3.84 -9.32
N LYS A 89 13.53 4.01 -8.21
CA LYS A 89 13.40 3.15 -7.02
C LYS A 89 12.02 3.29 -6.40
N ARG A 90 11.53 4.53 -6.20
CA ARG A 90 10.17 4.79 -5.70
C ARG A 90 9.10 4.13 -6.57
N ASN A 91 9.17 4.31 -7.89
CA ASN A 91 8.20 3.73 -8.82
C ASN A 91 8.23 2.20 -8.79
N TYR A 92 9.41 1.61 -8.61
CA TYR A 92 9.53 0.18 -8.42
C TYR A 92 8.86 -0.27 -7.11
N GLU A 93 9.07 0.45 -6.00
CA GLU A 93 8.42 0.15 -4.71
C GLU A 93 6.88 0.25 -4.81
N ILE A 94 6.36 1.31 -5.46
CA ILE A 94 4.93 1.48 -5.73
C ILE A 94 4.39 0.32 -6.58
N PHE A 95 5.11 -0.02 -7.67
CA PHE A 95 4.72 -1.13 -8.54
C PHE A 95 4.66 -2.46 -7.79
N GLN A 96 5.62 -2.73 -6.90
CA GLN A 96 5.60 -3.93 -6.05
C GLN A 96 4.44 -3.91 -5.03
N GLN A 97 3.89 -2.74 -4.73
CA GLN A 97 2.81 -2.52 -3.76
C GLN A 97 1.42 -2.38 -4.36
N ARG A 98 1.29 -2.47 -5.69
CA ARG A 98 0.00 -2.30 -6.37
C ARG A 98 -1.03 -3.33 -5.91
N TYR A 99 -2.30 -2.92 -5.94
CA TYR A 99 -3.43 -3.82 -5.78
C TYR A 99 -3.44 -4.85 -6.91
N VAL A 100 -3.64 -6.12 -6.57
CA VAL A 100 -3.85 -7.20 -7.54
C VAL A 100 -5.24 -7.76 -7.30
N GLU A 101 -6.16 -7.48 -8.22
CA GLU A 101 -7.58 -7.78 -8.05
C GLU A 101 -7.83 -9.30 -8.03
N GLU A 102 -7.13 -10.06 -8.87
CA GLU A 102 -7.24 -11.51 -8.96
C GLU A 102 -6.89 -12.18 -7.63
N ARG A 103 -5.89 -11.66 -6.91
CA ARG A 103 -5.49 -12.19 -5.60
C ARG A 103 -6.62 -12.04 -4.58
N HIS A 104 -7.28 -10.89 -4.55
CA HIS A 104 -8.37 -10.62 -3.60
C HIS A 104 -9.64 -11.39 -3.98
N LYS A 105 -9.91 -11.61 -5.27
CA LYS A 105 -11.02 -12.45 -5.72
C LYS A 105 -10.84 -13.92 -5.35
N ILE A 106 -9.61 -14.44 -5.44
CA ILE A 106 -9.31 -15.86 -5.18
C ILE A 106 -9.17 -16.15 -3.69
N LEU A 107 -8.48 -15.29 -2.93
CA LEU A 107 -8.13 -15.54 -1.53
C LEU A 107 -9.05 -14.82 -0.53
N GLY A 108 -9.87 -13.87 -0.99
CA GLY A 108 -10.58 -12.95 -0.12
C GLY A 108 -9.68 -11.83 0.41
N SER A 109 -10.29 -10.80 0.99
CA SER A 109 -9.59 -9.60 1.46
C SER A 109 -8.57 -9.90 2.57
N ASP A 110 -8.99 -10.57 3.65
CA ASP A 110 -8.14 -10.85 4.81
C ASP A 110 -6.90 -11.67 4.43
N LEU A 111 -7.08 -12.77 3.71
CA LEU A 111 -5.95 -13.62 3.33
C LEU A 111 -5.06 -12.97 2.26
N ALA A 112 -5.63 -12.22 1.32
CA ALA A 112 -4.84 -11.47 0.34
C ALA A 112 -3.99 -10.37 1.00
N ALA A 113 -4.54 -9.67 2.00
CA ALA A 113 -3.84 -8.70 2.82
C ALA A 113 -2.73 -9.38 3.64
N ALA A 114 -3.03 -10.53 4.25
CA ALA A 114 -2.07 -11.35 4.99
C ALA A 114 -0.82 -11.69 4.15
N HIS A 115 -1.03 -12.22 2.93
CA HIS A 115 0.07 -12.50 1.99
C HIS A 115 0.87 -11.25 1.65
N PHE A 116 0.19 -10.13 1.44
CA PHE A 116 0.84 -8.85 1.12
C PHE A 116 1.72 -8.33 2.27
N ILE A 117 1.26 -8.45 3.52
CA ILE A 117 1.96 -7.97 4.72
C ILE A 117 3.17 -8.86 5.00
N VAL A 118 2.98 -10.18 5.06
CA VAL A 118 4.04 -11.14 5.40
C VAL A 118 5.17 -11.11 4.37
N TYR A 119 4.85 -10.96 3.08
CA TYR A 119 5.85 -10.82 2.02
C TYR A 119 6.76 -9.59 2.20
N ARG A 120 6.29 -8.55 2.91
CA ARG A 120 7.07 -7.33 3.19
C ARG A 120 7.84 -7.39 4.51
N GLY A 121 7.84 -8.55 5.17
CA GLY A 121 8.45 -8.73 6.49
C GLY A 121 7.58 -8.23 7.64
N GLY A 122 6.30 -7.94 7.39
CA GLY A 122 5.33 -7.71 8.46
C GLY A 122 4.89 -9.02 9.10
N LYS A 123 4.17 -8.90 10.22
CA LYS A 123 3.59 -10.02 10.96
C LYS A 123 2.09 -9.84 11.04
N ILE A 124 1.39 -10.96 11.13
CA ILE A 124 -0.07 -10.96 11.23
C ILE A 124 -0.54 -11.94 12.28
N LYS A 125 -1.77 -11.75 12.73
CA LYS A 125 -2.49 -12.67 13.59
C LYS A 125 -3.95 -12.73 13.17
N PHE A 126 -4.41 -13.94 12.90
CA PHE A 126 -5.82 -14.20 12.62
C PHE A 126 -6.63 -14.31 13.90
N ARG A 127 -7.92 -14.04 13.80
CA ARG A 127 -8.84 -14.13 14.92
C ARG A 127 -8.86 -15.53 15.52
N GLY A 128 -8.68 -15.62 16.83
CA GLY A 128 -8.66 -16.89 17.57
C GLY A 128 -7.35 -17.67 17.49
N HIS A 129 -6.38 -17.24 16.68
CA HIS A 129 -5.03 -17.78 16.73
C HIS A 129 -4.22 -17.01 17.77
N GLU A 130 -3.37 -17.69 18.55
CA GLU A 130 -2.53 -17.02 19.55
C GLU A 130 -1.17 -16.57 18.97
N LYS A 131 -0.66 -17.30 17.99
CA LYS A 131 0.68 -17.11 17.42
C LYS A 131 0.68 -16.09 16.29
N TRP A 132 1.73 -15.27 16.26
CA TRP A 132 2.04 -14.39 15.14
C TRP A 132 2.60 -15.21 13.97
N ILE A 133 2.17 -14.88 12.76
CA ILE A 133 2.69 -15.44 11.52
C ILE A 133 3.59 -14.38 10.88
N GLU A 134 4.82 -14.76 10.57
CA GLU A 134 5.83 -13.90 9.95
C GLU A 134 6.65 -14.69 8.92
N MET A 135 7.36 -13.99 8.05
CA MET A 135 8.30 -14.62 7.12
C MET A 135 9.61 -14.93 7.87
N LYS A 136 10.03 -16.20 7.90
CA LYS A 136 11.30 -16.59 8.53
C LYS A 136 12.47 -16.15 7.65
N LYS A 137 13.61 -15.86 8.29
CA LYS A 137 14.83 -15.41 7.59
C LYS A 137 15.31 -16.47 6.60
N GLY A 138 15.41 -16.09 5.33
CA GLY A 138 15.88 -16.97 4.25
C GLY A 138 14.78 -17.75 3.53
N GLU A 139 13.53 -17.69 4.00
CA GLU A 139 12.38 -18.26 3.29
C GLU A 139 11.89 -17.30 2.21
N GLN A 140 11.54 -17.85 1.04
CA GLN A 140 10.89 -17.09 -0.04
C GLN A 140 9.36 -17.12 0.06
N VAL A 141 8.81 -18.12 0.75
CA VAL A 141 7.37 -18.35 0.90
C VAL A 141 7.11 -18.75 2.36
N CYS A 142 6.13 -18.10 2.99
CA CYS A 142 5.73 -18.42 4.34
C CYS A 142 4.95 -19.74 4.34
N THR A 143 5.49 -20.77 4.99
CA THR A 143 4.84 -22.08 5.12
C THR A 143 3.61 -22.04 6.02
N ASP A 144 3.59 -21.09 6.95
CA ASP A 144 2.57 -20.99 7.99
C ASP A 144 1.28 -20.32 7.48
N LEU A 145 1.32 -19.78 6.24
CA LEU A 145 0.19 -19.10 5.60
C LEU A 145 -0.50 -20.01 4.57
N VAL A 146 -1.83 -20.08 4.64
CA VAL A 146 -2.63 -20.85 3.68
C VAL A 146 -2.69 -20.16 2.32
N ASN A 147 -2.63 -20.95 1.24
CA ASN A 147 -2.67 -20.48 -0.15
C ASN A 147 -4.04 -20.67 -0.81
N THR A 148 -5.05 -21.03 -0.04
CA THR A 148 -6.41 -21.29 -0.52
C THR A 148 -7.39 -20.52 0.35
N TYR A 149 -8.49 -20.07 -0.25
CA TYR A 149 -9.56 -19.38 0.48
C TYR A 149 -10.07 -20.24 1.64
N VAL A 150 -10.17 -19.60 2.82
CA VAL A 150 -10.74 -20.20 4.02
C VAL A 150 -11.90 -19.30 4.48
N PRO A 151 -13.14 -19.81 4.52
CA PRO A 151 -14.26 -19.02 5.02
C PRO A 151 -14.11 -18.73 6.52
N ASN A 152 -14.63 -17.59 6.97
CA ASN A 152 -14.59 -17.12 8.37
C ASN A 152 -13.17 -16.89 8.93
N LEU A 153 -12.15 -16.81 8.07
CA LEU A 153 -10.81 -16.40 8.46
C LEU A 153 -10.70 -14.88 8.41
N TYR A 154 -10.53 -14.25 9.57
CA TYR A 154 -10.45 -12.80 9.69
C TYR A 154 -9.12 -12.35 10.29
N LEU A 155 -8.52 -11.31 9.73
CA LEU A 155 -7.35 -10.67 10.32
C LEU A 155 -7.75 -9.82 11.53
N GLU A 156 -7.03 -9.99 12.64
CA GLU A 156 -7.29 -9.28 13.90
C GLU A 156 -6.13 -8.37 14.29
N CYS A 157 -4.87 -8.80 14.08
CA CYS A 157 -3.69 -7.99 14.39
C CYS A 157 -2.72 -7.95 13.21
N ILE A 158 -2.17 -6.76 12.95
CA ILE A 158 -1.18 -6.50 11.92
C ILE A 158 0.00 -5.74 12.53
N ASP A 159 1.19 -6.29 12.38
CA ASP A 159 2.45 -5.63 12.71
C ASP A 159 3.21 -5.33 11.42
N LEU A 160 3.28 -4.05 11.06
CA LEU A 160 4.05 -3.56 9.92
C LEU A 160 5.34 -2.87 10.36
N SER A 161 5.79 -3.09 11.60
CA SER A 161 6.97 -2.41 12.13
C SER A 161 8.21 -2.66 11.28
N ASN A 162 8.99 -1.61 11.02
CA ASN A 162 10.20 -1.63 10.18
C ASN A 162 9.95 -2.03 8.71
N THR A 163 8.72 -1.96 8.22
CA THR A 163 8.41 -2.23 6.81
C THR A 163 8.37 -0.95 5.98
N LYS A 164 8.61 -1.08 4.67
CA LYS A 164 8.53 0.02 3.70
C LYS A 164 7.16 0.09 3.03
N ILE A 165 6.11 0.15 3.84
CA ILE A 165 4.74 0.32 3.36
C ILE A 165 4.54 1.76 2.86
N ARG A 166 3.89 1.92 1.72
CA ARG A 166 3.56 3.23 1.13
C ARG A 166 2.05 3.46 1.11
N TYR A 167 1.67 4.73 1.04
CA TYR A 167 0.28 5.15 0.86
C TYR A 167 -0.44 4.41 -0.28
N GLU A 168 0.22 4.24 -1.44
CA GLU A 168 -0.35 3.55 -2.59
C GLU A 168 -0.60 2.06 -2.31
N GLY A 169 0.15 1.47 -1.38
CA GLY A 169 0.02 0.06 -0.98
C GLY A 169 -1.14 -0.22 -0.03
N LEU A 170 -1.66 0.80 0.66
CA LEU A 170 -2.76 0.65 1.63
C LEU A 170 -4.05 0.09 1.02
N VAL A 171 -4.22 0.22 -0.30
CA VAL A 171 -5.35 -0.39 -1.04
C VAL A 171 -5.41 -1.92 -0.88
N ASN A 172 -4.30 -2.58 -0.53
CA ASN A 172 -4.27 -4.02 -0.25
C ASN A 172 -4.79 -4.38 1.15
N LEU A 173 -5.00 -3.38 2.02
CA LEU A 173 -5.56 -3.56 3.35
C LEU A 173 -7.04 -3.14 3.37
N CYS A 174 -7.77 -3.41 2.29
CA CYS A 174 -9.18 -3.05 2.17
C CYS A 174 -10.10 -4.12 2.80
N ASN A 175 -11.25 -3.67 3.30
CA ASN A 175 -12.33 -4.53 3.82
C ASN A 175 -11.90 -5.48 4.96
N LEU A 176 -10.97 -5.05 5.83
CA LEU A 176 -10.56 -5.84 7.01
C LEU A 176 -11.53 -5.60 8.17
N MET A 177 -12.68 -6.27 8.12
CA MET A 177 -13.84 -6.02 8.99
C MET A 177 -13.64 -6.32 10.48
N LYS A 178 -12.51 -6.93 10.86
CA LYS A 178 -12.22 -7.36 12.24
C LYS A 178 -10.82 -6.98 12.72
N LEU A 179 -10.14 -6.08 12.00
CA LEU A 179 -8.82 -5.60 12.40
C LEU A 179 -8.93 -4.74 13.67
N LYS A 180 -8.25 -5.14 14.74
CA LYS A 180 -8.27 -4.46 16.04
C LYS A 180 -6.94 -3.85 16.44
N TRP A 181 -5.84 -4.41 15.97
CA TRP A 181 -4.50 -4.00 16.40
C TRP A 181 -3.63 -3.74 15.19
N LEU A 182 -3.06 -2.54 15.11
CA LEU A 182 -2.17 -2.12 14.03
C LEU A 182 -0.91 -1.47 14.62
N SER A 183 0.26 -2.00 14.28
CA SER A 183 1.54 -1.31 14.52
C SER A 183 2.17 -0.88 13.22
N LEU A 184 2.56 0.39 13.15
CA LEU A 184 3.30 1.04 12.07
C LEU A 184 4.66 1.53 12.59
N ARG A 185 5.18 0.94 13.66
CA ARG A 185 6.39 1.43 14.32
C ARG A 185 7.60 1.47 13.38
N ASN A 186 8.33 2.58 13.38
CA ASN A 186 9.53 2.78 12.55
C ASN A 186 9.25 2.57 11.05
N CYS A 187 8.09 3.04 10.57
CA CYS A 187 7.77 3.07 9.16
C CYS A 187 8.08 4.45 8.56
N GLU A 188 9.26 4.58 7.95
CA GLU A 188 9.77 5.84 7.39
C GLU A 188 8.87 6.52 6.35
N LEU A 189 7.98 5.78 5.69
CA LEU A 189 7.14 6.28 4.60
C LEU A 189 5.69 6.59 5.04
N VAL A 190 5.39 6.47 6.33
CA VAL A 190 4.09 6.83 6.91
C VAL A 190 4.07 8.34 7.15
N ASP A 191 3.13 9.02 6.51
CA ASP A 191 2.89 10.45 6.59
C ASP A 191 1.44 10.75 7.04
N ASP A 192 1.08 12.03 7.12
CA ASP A 192 -0.26 12.46 7.54
C ASP A 192 -1.38 11.89 6.66
N TRP A 193 -1.12 11.73 5.36
CA TRP A 193 -2.11 11.25 4.39
C TRP A 193 -2.31 9.75 4.52
N PHE A 194 -1.24 9.02 4.86
CA PHE A 194 -1.31 7.63 5.26
C PHE A 194 -2.25 7.45 6.47
N LEU A 195 -2.09 8.28 7.49
CA LEU A 195 -2.90 8.23 8.70
C LEU A 195 -4.37 8.61 8.46
N ASP A 196 -4.65 9.63 7.63
CA ASP A 196 -6.04 9.95 7.24
C ASP A 196 -6.72 8.77 6.55
N LYS A 197 -6.02 8.06 5.66
CA LYS A 197 -6.55 6.86 5.01
C LYS A 197 -6.81 5.71 6.00
N ILE A 198 -5.89 5.47 6.94
CA ILE A 198 -6.10 4.50 8.03
C ILE A 198 -7.33 4.86 8.85
N SER A 199 -7.53 6.15 9.14
CA SER A 199 -8.73 6.63 9.85
C SER A 199 -10.02 6.42 9.08
N GLY A 200 -10.00 6.47 7.75
CA GLY A 200 -11.16 6.20 6.92
C GLY A 200 -11.50 4.71 6.80
N GLU A 201 -10.49 3.86 6.66
CA GLU A 201 -10.68 2.42 6.43
C GLU A 201 -10.99 1.63 7.72
N PHE A 202 -10.42 2.04 8.86
CA PHE A 202 -10.50 1.27 10.12
C PHE A 202 -11.14 2.04 11.28
N ALA A 203 -11.91 3.10 10.99
CA ALA A 203 -12.64 3.92 11.96
C ALA A 203 -13.41 3.10 13.01
N GLU A 204 -14.12 2.07 12.54
CA GLU A 204 -15.06 1.30 13.36
C GLU A 204 -14.43 0.07 14.04
N THR A 205 -13.25 -0.38 13.63
CA THR A 205 -12.71 -1.68 14.04
C THR A 205 -11.46 -1.58 14.91
N LEU A 206 -10.65 -0.54 14.69
CA LEU A 206 -9.33 -0.43 15.32
C LEU A 206 -9.43 -0.06 16.80
N GLU A 207 -8.79 -0.85 17.66
CA GLU A 207 -8.73 -0.63 19.12
C GLU A 207 -7.34 -0.18 19.59
N TYR A 208 -6.29 -0.55 18.86
CA TYR A 208 -4.90 -0.20 19.16
C TYR A 208 -4.17 0.27 17.90
N LEU A 209 -3.48 1.41 18.00
CA LEU A 209 -2.62 1.94 16.96
C LEU A 209 -1.26 2.36 17.54
N ASP A 210 -0.18 1.86 16.95
CA ASP A 210 1.18 2.32 17.25
C ASP A 210 1.78 3.01 16.02
N ILE A 211 2.15 4.27 16.16
CA ILE A 211 2.82 5.10 15.14
C ILE A 211 4.18 5.61 15.61
N SER A 212 4.77 4.94 16.59
CA SER A 212 6.08 5.30 17.15
C SER A 212 7.18 5.29 16.08
N ASP A 213 8.17 6.17 16.23
CA ASP A 213 9.32 6.29 15.31
C ASP A 213 8.92 6.64 13.85
N CYS A 214 7.69 7.13 13.60
CA CYS A 214 7.24 7.63 12.29
C CYS A 214 7.53 9.13 12.13
N LEU A 215 8.72 9.45 11.60
CA LEU A 215 9.24 10.82 11.56
C LEU A 215 8.52 11.79 10.62
N ASN A 216 7.74 11.28 9.66
CA ASN A 216 7.01 12.09 8.67
C ASN A 216 5.57 12.41 9.10
N VAL A 217 5.16 11.96 10.29
CA VAL A 217 3.86 12.29 10.88
C VAL A 217 3.97 13.62 11.61
N THR A 218 3.05 14.53 11.30
CA THR A 218 2.88 15.83 11.96
C THR A 218 1.59 15.86 12.76
N GLU A 219 1.29 16.98 13.41
CA GLU A 219 0.02 17.21 14.10
C GLU A 219 -1.20 17.10 13.17
N ASN A 220 -1.01 17.29 11.86
CA ASN A 220 -2.09 17.20 10.89
C ASN A 220 -2.54 15.76 10.62
N GLY A 221 -1.64 14.78 10.76
CA GLY A 221 -1.97 13.37 10.60
C GLY A 221 -2.96 12.86 11.65
N LEU A 222 -2.99 13.50 12.82
CA LEU A 222 -3.93 13.18 13.90
C LEU A 222 -5.33 13.78 13.68
N ASN A 223 -5.52 14.71 12.74
CA ASN A 223 -6.81 15.36 12.52
C ASN A 223 -7.90 14.37 12.16
N GLY A 224 -7.61 13.26 11.47
CA GLY A 224 -8.61 12.26 11.10
C GLY A 224 -9.06 11.35 12.24
N PHE A 225 -8.38 11.39 13.40
CA PHE A 225 -8.52 10.37 14.43
C PHE A 225 -9.83 10.45 15.20
N TYR A 226 -10.55 11.58 15.17
CA TYR A 226 -11.90 11.69 15.74
C TYR A 226 -12.90 10.66 15.15
N ARG A 227 -12.59 10.09 13.99
CA ARG A 227 -13.38 9.03 13.35
C ARG A 227 -13.26 7.69 14.07
N PHE A 228 -12.20 7.48 14.85
CA PHE A 228 -12.02 6.23 15.58
C PHE A 228 -12.95 6.16 16.78
N HIS A 229 -14.02 5.38 16.65
CA HIS A 229 -15.00 5.23 17.73
C HIS A 229 -14.61 4.19 18.78
N ASN A 230 -13.71 3.27 18.42
CA ASN A 230 -13.33 2.12 19.24
C ASN A 230 -11.85 2.12 19.66
N LEU A 231 -11.09 3.17 19.31
CA LEU A 231 -9.67 3.25 19.63
C LEU A 231 -9.48 3.49 21.13
N LYS A 232 -8.78 2.57 21.78
CA LYS A 232 -8.51 2.58 23.24
C LYS A 232 -7.10 3.00 23.56
N LYS A 233 -6.16 2.71 22.66
CA LYS A 233 -4.74 2.96 22.89
C LYS A 233 -4.05 3.46 21.63
N LEU A 234 -3.38 4.60 21.76
CA LEU A 234 -2.52 5.18 20.74
C LEU A 234 -1.11 5.33 21.30
N VAL A 235 -0.10 4.84 20.57
CA VAL A 235 1.30 4.93 20.99
C VAL A 235 2.07 5.82 20.01
N VAL A 236 2.72 6.86 20.52
CA VAL A 236 3.36 7.94 19.74
C VAL A 236 4.79 8.25 20.22
N HIS A 237 5.61 7.22 20.47
CA HIS A 237 6.99 7.44 20.91
C HIS A 237 7.88 8.01 19.81
N ASN A 238 8.77 8.95 20.17
CA ASN A 238 9.83 9.45 19.30
C ASN A 238 9.32 9.99 17.95
N ILE A 239 8.18 10.69 18.00
CA ILE A 239 7.65 11.49 16.90
C ILE A 239 8.10 12.94 17.09
N VAL A 240 8.01 13.77 16.06
CA VAL A 240 8.31 15.21 16.15
C VAL A 240 7.40 15.85 17.21
N HIS A 241 7.96 16.12 18.39
CA HIS A 241 7.24 16.76 19.48
C HIS A 241 7.17 18.27 19.23
N ASN A 242 5.96 18.74 18.91
CA ASN A 242 5.60 20.15 18.89
C ASN A 242 4.46 20.36 19.89
N ILE A 243 4.37 21.54 20.51
CA ILE A 243 3.26 21.93 21.39
C ILE A 243 1.91 21.70 20.70
N SER A 244 1.83 21.97 19.39
CA SER A 244 0.63 21.69 18.59
C SER A 244 0.28 20.20 18.55
N PHE A 245 1.27 19.31 18.48
CA PHE A 245 1.06 17.86 18.49
C PHE A 245 0.55 17.40 19.86
N GLU A 246 1.18 17.86 20.94
CA GLU A 246 0.75 17.55 22.32
C GLU A 246 -0.68 18.03 22.59
N PHE A 247 -1.02 19.24 22.12
CA PHE A 247 -2.38 19.77 22.20
C PHE A 247 -3.38 18.94 21.40
N ARG A 248 -3.00 18.42 20.22
CA ARG A 248 -3.85 17.50 19.44
C ARG A 248 -4.07 16.18 20.17
N CYS A 249 -3.05 15.61 20.79
CA CYS A 249 -3.19 14.41 21.60
C CYS A 249 -4.14 14.64 22.77
N PHE A 250 -3.99 15.76 23.49
CA PHE A 250 -4.90 16.16 24.57
C PHE A 250 -6.37 16.27 24.09
N LEU A 251 -6.61 16.93 22.94
CA LEU A 251 -7.95 17.02 22.36
C LEU A 251 -8.51 15.64 21.95
N LEU A 252 -7.65 14.72 21.50
CA LEU A 252 -8.08 13.36 21.14
C LEU A 252 -8.52 12.56 22.36
N GLU A 253 -7.83 12.69 23.49
CA GLU A 253 -8.23 12.05 24.76
C GLU A 253 -9.58 12.57 25.26
N ASP A 254 -9.87 13.86 25.07
CA ASP A 254 -11.16 14.46 25.42
C ASP A 254 -12.30 14.01 24.47
N THR A 255 -11.99 13.88 23.17
CA THR A 255 -13.00 13.54 22.15
C THR A 255 -13.32 12.05 22.08
N ILE A 256 -12.38 11.17 22.39
CA ILE A 256 -12.55 9.71 22.31
C ILE A 256 -12.55 9.12 23.73
N PRO A 257 -13.73 8.74 24.28
CA PRO A 257 -13.84 8.32 25.67
C PRO A 257 -13.07 7.02 25.91
N GLY A 258 -12.15 7.04 26.87
CA GLY A 258 -11.32 5.88 27.23
C GLY A 258 -10.10 5.67 26.34
N LEU A 259 -9.79 6.60 25.44
CA LEU A 259 -8.51 6.62 24.73
C LEU A 259 -7.37 6.93 25.71
N THR A 260 -6.31 6.15 25.61
CA THR A 260 -5.05 6.37 26.33
C THR A 260 -3.94 6.62 25.31
N ILE A 261 -3.24 7.74 25.44
CA ILE A 261 -2.12 8.08 24.57
C ILE A 261 -0.79 7.92 25.32
N GLU A 262 0.11 7.08 24.79
CA GLU A 262 1.44 6.86 25.36
C GLU A 262 2.52 7.53 24.51
N GLY A 263 3.53 8.11 25.18
CA GLY A 263 4.68 8.74 24.50
C GLY A 263 4.62 10.26 24.39
N VAL A 264 3.53 10.88 24.87
CA VAL A 264 3.41 12.34 25.00
C VAL A 264 3.76 12.76 26.42
N LYS A 265 4.54 13.84 26.58
CA LYS A 265 4.72 14.50 27.87
C LYS A 265 3.84 15.73 27.88
N TYR A 266 2.69 15.66 28.54
CA TYR A 266 1.90 16.86 28.77
C TYR A 266 2.71 17.80 29.66
N LEU A 267 2.70 19.10 29.34
CA LEU A 267 3.35 20.10 30.17
C LEU A 267 2.78 20.00 31.59
N ASP A 268 3.61 19.59 32.55
CA ASP A 268 3.26 19.63 33.96
C ASP A 268 2.99 21.09 34.33
N VAL A 269 1.71 21.45 34.48
CA VAL A 269 1.32 22.74 35.03
C VAL A 269 1.69 22.73 36.51
N LYS A 270 2.87 23.25 36.83
CA LYS A 270 3.31 23.53 38.20
C LYS A 270 2.55 24.69 38.82
#